data_AF-A0A940GXJ9-F1
#
_entry.id   AF-A0A940GXJ9-F1
#
_cell.length_a   1.000
_cell.length_b   1.000
_cell.length_c   1.000
_cell.angle_alpha   90.00
_cell.angle_beta   90.00
_cell.angle_gamma   90.00
#
_symmetry.space_group_name_H-M   'P 1'
#
loop_
_entity.id
_entity.type
_entity.pdbx_description
1 polymer ?
#
loop_
_entity_poly.entity_id
_entity_poly.type
_entity_poly.pdbx_seq_one_letter_code
_entity_poly.pdbx_strand_id
1 'polypeptide(L)'
;MAPAGLAEIEAAQADGRWAAAYAPASRAQVPADLQAALDRSPAAAEFFATLTGANRYAILYRIDAAKKSNTRARRIAEFVSMLERGETVHGSKKPT
;
A
#
# COMPACT_ATOMS: atom_id res chain seq x y z
N MET A 1 -6.00 2.18 -17.89
CA MET A 1 -5.08 3.18 -17.30
C MET A 1 -5.89 4.45 -17.11
N ALA A 2 -6.14 4.86 -15.87
CA ALA A 2 -6.87 6.10 -15.58
C ALA A 2 -5.86 7.15 -15.05
N PRO A 3 -5.80 8.35 -15.63
CA PRO A 3 -4.73 9.33 -15.41
C PRO A 3 -4.72 10.01 -14.03
N ALA A 4 -5.71 9.75 -13.17
CA ALA A 4 -5.81 10.40 -11.85
C ALA A 4 -4.76 9.90 -10.83
N GLY A 5 -4.23 8.68 -10.97
CA GLY A 5 -3.28 8.12 -10.03
C GLY A 5 -1.88 8.74 -10.13
N LEU A 6 -1.45 9.16 -11.33
CA LEU A 6 -0.12 9.70 -11.58
C LEU A 6 0.02 11.15 -11.07
N ALA A 7 -1.02 11.97 -11.22
CA ALA A 7 -0.97 13.38 -10.82
C ALA A 7 -0.82 13.55 -9.29
N GLU A 8 -1.49 12.73 -8.49
CA GLU A 8 -1.33 12.72 -7.01
C GLU A 8 0.05 12.21 -6.58
N ILE A 9 0.63 11.27 -7.34
CA ILE A 9 1.98 10.74 -7.13
C ILE A 9 3.03 11.82 -7.43
N GLU A 10 2.86 12.56 -8.52
CA GLU A 10 3.76 13.66 -8.90
C GLU A 10 3.64 14.86 -7.95
N ALA A 11 2.43 15.21 -7.51
CA ALA A 11 2.23 16.29 -6.53
C ALA A 11 2.84 15.96 -5.16
N ALA A 12 2.75 14.70 -4.72
CA ALA A 12 3.36 14.26 -3.47
C ALA A 12 4.90 14.21 -3.53
N GLN A 13 5.49 14.10 -4.72
CA GLN A 13 6.94 14.09 -4.94
C GLN A 13 7.60 15.45 -4.66
N ALA A 14 6.86 16.56 -4.85
CA ALA A 14 7.36 17.91 -4.64
C ALA A 14 7.49 18.32 -3.15
N ASP A 15 6.86 17.60 -2.23
CA ASP A 15 6.68 18.00 -0.82
C ASP A 15 7.72 17.38 0.15
N GLY A 16 8.83 16.82 -0.37
CA GLY A 16 9.99 16.38 0.41
C GLY A 16 9.80 15.16 1.32
N ARG A 17 8.57 14.85 1.76
CA ARG A 17 8.21 13.60 2.47
C ARG A 17 8.34 12.36 1.59
N TRP A 18 8.57 12.56 0.29
CA TRP A 18 8.73 11.54 -0.75
C TRP A 18 10.12 10.90 -0.79
N ALA A 19 11.18 11.66 -0.56
CA ALA A 19 12.55 11.20 -0.77
C ALA A 19 12.96 10.03 0.16
N ALA A 20 12.30 9.90 1.32
CA ALA A 20 12.53 8.79 2.25
C ALA A 20 11.81 7.48 1.83
N ALA A 21 10.75 7.56 1.03
CA ALA A 21 9.91 6.42 0.65
C ALA A 21 10.31 5.75 -0.67
N TYR A 22 11.19 6.39 -1.45
CA TYR A 22 11.68 5.91 -2.76
C TYR A 22 13.10 5.35 -2.71
N ALA A 23 13.52 4.80 -1.57
CA ALA A 23 14.47 3.71 -1.64
C ALA A 23 13.84 2.62 -2.55
N PRO A 24 14.58 1.96 -3.46
CA PRO A 24 14.03 1.06 -4.49
C PRO A 24 13.00 0.14 -3.85
N ALA A 25 11.86 -0.12 -4.50
CA ALA A 25 10.61 -0.68 -3.93
C ALA A 25 10.74 -1.80 -2.85
N SER A 26 11.90 -2.48 -2.78
CA SER A 26 12.38 -3.30 -1.68
C SER A 26 12.70 -2.58 -0.35
N ARG A 27 12.74 -1.24 -0.29
CA ARG A 27 13.18 -0.45 0.88
C ARG A 27 12.18 0.63 1.34
N ALA A 28 11.04 0.83 0.66
CA ALA A 28 9.95 1.63 1.23
C ALA A 28 9.54 0.96 2.56
N GLN A 29 9.78 1.64 3.69
CA GLN A 29 9.63 1.05 5.02
C GLN A 29 8.18 0.67 5.27
N VAL A 30 7.88 -0.63 5.16
CA VAL A 30 6.58 -1.19 5.53
C VAL A 30 6.44 -1.03 7.04
N PRO A 31 5.38 -0.36 7.54
CA PRO A 31 5.17 -0.23 8.97
C PRO A 31 5.11 -1.60 9.65
N ALA A 32 5.71 -1.74 10.83
CA ALA A 32 5.86 -3.03 11.51
C ALA A 32 4.53 -3.76 11.73
N ASP A 33 3.44 -3.02 11.94
CA ASP A 33 2.11 -3.58 12.12
C ASP A 33 1.45 -4.06 10.80
N LEU A 34 1.74 -3.39 9.68
CA LEU A 34 1.37 -3.91 8.36
C LEU A 34 2.22 -5.15 8.03
N GLN A 35 3.53 -5.11 8.28
CA GLN A 35 4.41 -6.26 8.04
C GLN A 35 3.95 -7.48 8.86
N ALA A 36 3.69 -7.32 10.16
CA ALA A 36 3.18 -8.39 11.00
C ALA A 36 1.82 -8.94 10.54
N ALA A 37 1.00 -8.14 9.86
CA ALA A 37 -0.25 -8.60 9.28
C ALA A 37 -0.04 -9.37 7.97
N LEU A 38 0.91 -8.95 7.14
CA LEU A 38 1.31 -9.65 5.93
C LEU A 38 2.01 -10.99 6.26
N ASP A 39 2.84 -11.03 7.31
CA ASP A 39 3.53 -12.26 7.74
C ASP A 39 2.55 -13.36 8.19
N ARG A 40 1.34 -12.96 8.64
CA ARG A 40 0.25 -13.90 8.98
C ARG A 40 -0.54 -14.39 7.76
N SER A 41 -0.35 -13.78 6.60
CA SER A 41 -1.04 -14.13 5.36
C SER A 41 -0.06 -14.19 4.19
N PRO A 42 0.55 -15.37 3.93
CA PRO A 42 1.50 -15.55 2.84
C PRO A 42 0.95 -15.10 1.48
N ALA A 43 -0.32 -15.37 1.20
CA ALA A 43 -0.99 -14.93 -0.04
C ALA A 43 -1.03 -13.40 -0.17
N ALA A 44 -1.37 -12.70 0.92
CA ALA A 44 -1.34 -11.23 0.93
C ALA A 44 0.07 -10.68 0.76
N ALA A 45 1.06 -11.29 1.42
CA ALA A 45 2.46 -10.88 1.34
C ALA A 45 3.03 -11.03 -0.08
N GLU A 46 2.78 -12.17 -0.72
CA GLU A 46 3.16 -12.43 -2.11
C GLU A 46 2.50 -11.43 -3.05
N PHE A 47 1.19 -11.22 -2.94
CA PHE A 47 0.48 -10.26 -3.78
C PHE A 47 0.96 -8.83 -3.54
N PHE A 48 1.18 -8.43 -2.27
CA PHE A 48 1.74 -7.13 -1.91
C PHE A 48 3.13 -6.87 -2.52
N ALA A 49 3.96 -7.92 -2.65
CA ALA A 49 5.25 -7.84 -3.30
C ALA A 49 5.14 -7.58 -4.82
N THR A 50 4.06 -8.02 -5.47
CA THR A 50 3.80 -7.77 -6.90
C THR A 50 3.20 -6.40 -7.21
N LEU A 51 2.75 -5.67 -6.19
CA LEU A 51 2.08 -4.39 -6.39
C LEU A 51 3.00 -3.34 -7.01
N THR A 52 2.43 -2.55 -7.91
CA THR A 52 3.07 -1.33 -8.42
C THR A 52 3.27 -0.30 -7.30
N GLY A 53 4.23 0.60 -7.50
CA GLY A 53 4.51 1.68 -6.54
C GLY A 53 3.28 2.52 -6.17
N ALA A 54 2.38 2.76 -7.12
CA ALA A 54 1.13 3.48 -6.89
C ALA A 54 0.20 2.76 -5.89
N ASN A 55 0.00 1.45 -6.06
CA ASN A 55 -0.85 0.66 -5.16
C ASN A 55 -0.22 0.50 -3.78
N ARG A 56 1.10 0.25 -3.72
CA ARG A 56 1.83 0.23 -2.43
C ARG A 56 1.71 1.56 -1.71
N TYR A 57 1.93 2.68 -2.41
CA TYR A 57 1.80 4.02 -1.85
C TYR A 57 0.40 4.26 -1.28
N ALA A 58 -0.65 3.96 -2.04
CA ALA A 58 -2.02 4.19 -1.60
C ALA A 58 -2.36 3.42 -0.30
N ILE A 59 -1.86 2.20 -0.16
CA ILE A 59 -2.01 1.40 1.08
C ILE A 59 -1.24 2.06 2.23
N LEU A 60 0.05 2.34 2.05
CA LEU A 60 0.91 2.92 3.07
C LEU A 60 0.40 4.28 3.55
N TYR A 61 0.05 5.17 2.62
CA TYR A 61 -0.51 6.49 2.90
C TYR A 61 -1.80 6.40 3.71
N ARG A 62 -2.72 5.49 3.34
CA ARG A 62 -4.00 5.34 4.05
C ARG A 62 -3.80 4.74 5.45
N ILE A 63 -2.79 3.90 5.65
CA ILE A 63 -2.43 3.37 6.98
C ILE A 63 -1.79 4.47 7.84
N ASP A 64 -0.90 5.29 7.28
CA ASP A 64 -0.28 6.41 8.01
C ASP A 64 -1.28 7.52 8.37
N ALA A 65 -2.21 7.82 7.46
CA ALA A 65 -3.27 8.80 7.70
C ALA A 65 -4.23 8.39 8.84
N ALA A 66 -4.29 7.10 9.20
CA ALA A 66 -5.11 6.62 10.31
C ALA A 66 -4.43 6.87 11.66
N LYS A 67 -4.63 8.08 12.22
CA LYS A 67 -3.99 8.50 13.48
C LYS A 67 -4.51 7.77 14.73
N LYS A 68 -5.70 7.19 14.68
CA LYS A 68 -6.25 6.36 15.78
C LYS A 68 -5.81 4.91 15.61
N SER A 69 -5.25 4.31 16.67
CA SER A 69 -4.76 2.92 16.67
C SER A 69 -5.82 1.90 16.22
N ASN A 70 -7.06 2.03 16.71
CA ASN A 70 -8.16 1.14 16.31
C ASN A 70 -8.48 1.25 14.81
N THR A 71 -8.54 2.48 14.27
CA THR A 71 -8.78 2.72 12.84
C THR A 71 -7.63 2.21 11.98
N ARG A 72 -6.40 2.35 12.46
CA ARG A 72 -5.20 1.84 11.80
C ARG A 72 -5.23 0.32 11.70
N ALA A 73 -5.50 -0.37 12.81
CA ALA A 73 -5.64 -1.82 12.83
C ALA A 73 -6.75 -2.31 11.88
N ARG A 74 -7.90 -1.63 11.86
CA ARG A 74 -9.00 -1.95 10.95
C ARG A 74 -8.59 -1.79 9.48
N ARG A 75 -7.93 -0.68 9.13
CA ARG A 75 -7.43 -0.47 7.76
C ARG A 75 -6.41 -1.51 7.32
N ILE A 76 -5.51 -1.90 8.22
CA ILE A 76 -4.54 -2.97 7.93
C ILE A 76 -5.28 -4.27 7.62
N ALA A 77 -6.26 -4.66 8.43
CA ALA A 77 -7.06 -5.86 8.18
C ALA A 77 -7.84 -5.78 6.85
N GLU A 78 -8.44 -4.62 6.54
CA GLU A 78 -9.14 -4.38 5.28
C GLU A 78 -8.20 -4.55 4.07
N PHE A 79 -7.00 -3.96 4.13
CA PHE A 79 -6.03 -4.08 3.04
C PHE A 79 -5.46 -5.49 2.92
N VAL A 80 -5.13 -6.17 4.02
CA VAL A 80 -4.68 -7.56 3.95
C VAL A 80 -5.74 -8.44 3.29
N SER A 81 -7.01 -8.33 3.70
CA SER A 81 -8.10 -9.08 3.08
C SER A 81 -8.30 -8.74 1.60
N MET A 82 -8.11 -7.48 1.20
CA MET A 82 -8.11 -7.08 -0.21
C MET A 82 -6.98 -7.77 -0.99
N LEU A 83 -5.78 -7.81 -0.44
CA LEU A 83 -4.61 -8.45 -1.06
C LEU A 83 -4.76 -9.97 -1.16
N GLU A 84 -5.36 -10.62 -0.16
CA GLU A 84 -5.71 -12.05 -0.20
C GLU A 84 -6.64 -12.39 -1.36
N ARG A 85 -7.53 -11.46 -1.75
CA ARG A 85 -8.41 -11.60 -2.91
C ARG A 85 -7.73 -11.25 -4.24
N GLY A 86 -6.46 -10.85 -4.23
CA GLY A 86 -5.74 -10.38 -5.41
C GLY A 86 -6.27 -9.04 -5.94
N GLU A 87 -6.84 -8.21 -5.06
CA GLU A 87 -7.39 -6.91 -5.42
C GLU A 87 -6.41 -5.77 -5.12
N THR A 88 -6.53 -4.69 -5.88
CA THR A 88 -5.68 -3.50 -5.78
C THR A 88 -6.52 -2.26 -5.51
N VAL A 89 -5.89 -1.23 -4.93
CA VAL A 89 -6.54 0.07 -4.69
C VAL A 89 -6.88 0.78 -6.00
N HIS A 90 -5.98 0.69 -6.98
CA HIS A 90 -6.09 1.31 -8.28
C HIS A 90 -6.13 0.23 -9.36
N GLY A 91 -7.30 0.10 -10.00
CA GLY A 91 -7.52 -0.82 -11.10
C GLY A 91 -7.64 -2.26 -10.64
N SER A 92 -8.79 -2.63 -10.08
CA SER A 92 -9.14 -4.00 -9.74
C SER A 92 -9.23 -4.86 -11.00
N LYS A 93 -8.13 -5.49 -11.41
CA LYS A 93 -8.16 -6.65 -12.29
C LYS A 93 -7.96 -7.89 -11.42
N LYS A 94 -9.02 -8.67 -11.20
CA LYS A 94 -8.86 -10.08 -10.85
C LYS A 94 -7.98 -10.71 -11.94
N PRO A 95 -6.89 -11.42 -11.60
CA PRO A 95 -6.24 -12.27 -12.59
C PRO A 95 -7.27 -13.33 -12.99
N THR A 96 -7.73 -13.25 -14.25
CA THR A 96 -8.42 -14.35 -14.94
C THR A 96 -7.45 -15.50 -15.17
#